data_AF-A0A925HXA1-F1
#
_entry.id   AF-A0A925HXA1-F1
#
_cell.length_a   1.000
_cell.length_b   1.000
_cell.length_c   1.000
_cell.angle_alpha   90.00
_cell.angle_beta   90.00
_cell.angle_gamma   90.00
#
_symmetry.space_group_name_H-M   'P 1'
#
loop_
_entity.id
_entity.type
_entity.pdbx_description
1 polymer ?
#
loop_
_entity_poly.entity_id
_entity_poly.type
_entity_poly.pdbx_seq_one_letter_code
_entity_poly.pdbx_strand_id
1 'polypeptide(L)'
;AEDYRLRIVTSAEIYWDEAFFTVDEQPAPTKLTPLKLVTADLHERGFSGAFPKRANAPDTYDYNQVSREPRWPPMAGKFTRYGDVRSLLVEADDLQAVLGSGDEITLEFAAASELPPGWKRDFLLHNVGWDKDADLNTVFGQTVEPLPFISMKSYPFPPGETYPDSPRHRRYLETFQTREQSPSRFWKQLQPSHGQ
;
A
#
# COMPACT_ATOMS: atom_id res chain seq x y z
N ALA A 1 37.37 -26.22 -13.30
CA ALA A 1 36.21 -26.14 -12.39
C ALA A 1 35.55 -24.80 -12.63
N GLU A 2 34.24 -24.77 -12.82
CA GLU A 2 33.52 -23.49 -12.95
C GLU A 2 33.35 -22.88 -11.55
N ASP A 3 33.77 -21.62 -11.39
CA ASP A 3 33.76 -20.86 -10.13
C ASP A 3 32.61 -19.84 -10.18
N TYR A 4 31.40 -20.28 -9.82
CA TYR A 4 30.21 -19.44 -9.81
C TYR A 4 30.21 -18.54 -8.58
N ARG A 5 30.15 -17.22 -8.79
CA ARG A 5 30.17 -16.21 -7.71
C ARG A 5 28.93 -15.33 -7.76
N LEU A 6 28.25 -15.20 -6.62
CA LEU A 6 27.18 -14.22 -6.42
C LEU A 6 27.75 -12.99 -5.70
N ARG A 7 27.55 -11.80 -6.28
CA ARG A 7 27.89 -10.53 -5.63
C ARG A 7 26.61 -9.75 -5.35
N ILE A 8 26.33 -9.53 -4.07
CA ILE A 8 25.26 -8.65 -3.61
C ILE A 8 25.88 -7.27 -3.35
N VAL A 9 25.30 -6.23 -3.95
CA VAL A 9 25.70 -4.83 -3.75
C VAL A 9 24.44 -4.07 -3.36
N THR A 10 24.51 -3.32 -2.26
CA THR A 10 23.41 -2.51 -1.73
C THR A 10 23.92 -1.12 -1.38
N SER A 11 23.07 -0.11 -1.56
CA SER A 11 23.27 1.25 -1.05
C SER A 11 22.61 1.49 0.31
N ALA A 12 21.89 0.49 0.84
CA ALA A 12 21.19 0.52 2.11
C ALA A 12 21.82 -0.45 3.12
N GLU A 13 21.62 -0.18 4.41
CA GLU A 13 21.93 -1.10 5.49
C GLU A 13 20.91 -2.24 5.48
N ILE A 14 21.35 -3.44 5.09
CA ILE A 14 20.48 -4.62 4.98
C ILE A 14 20.96 -5.67 5.98
N TYR A 15 20.05 -6.09 6.84
CA TYR A 15 20.21 -7.22 7.74
C TYR A 15 19.55 -8.44 7.13
N TRP A 16 20.33 -9.51 6.92
CA TRP A 16 19.85 -10.77 6.36
C TRP A 16 19.69 -11.77 7.50
N ASP A 17 18.52 -12.38 7.60
CA ASP A 17 18.29 -13.49 8.52
C ASP A 17 18.87 -14.79 7.93
N GLU A 18 18.45 -15.13 6.70
CA GLU A 18 18.90 -16.32 5.99
C GLU A 18 19.01 -16.07 4.48
N ALA A 19 19.88 -16.82 3.80
CA ALA A 19 20.03 -16.82 2.35
C ALA A 19 20.05 -18.27 1.84
N PHE A 20 19.15 -18.58 0.90
CA PHE A 20 19.01 -19.91 0.31
C PHE A 20 19.25 -19.83 -1.20
N PHE A 21 19.89 -20.86 -1.74
CA PHE A 21 20.01 -21.06 -3.18
C PHE A 21 19.71 -22.53 -3.50
N THR A 22 19.20 -22.77 -4.69
CA THR A 22 18.95 -24.11 -5.19
C THR A 22 19.69 -24.28 -6.52
N VAL A 23 20.18 -25.49 -6.78
CA VAL A 23 20.93 -25.83 -8.00
C VAL A 23 20.35 -27.13 -8.52
N ASP A 24 20.08 -27.18 -9.83
CA ASP A 24 19.59 -28.37 -10.52
C ASP A 24 18.31 -29.00 -9.92
N GLU A 25 17.46 -28.19 -9.29
CA GLU A 25 16.15 -28.65 -8.83
C GLU A 25 15.27 -29.04 -10.02
N GLN A 26 14.66 -30.23 -9.92
CA GLN A 26 13.64 -30.63 -10.86
C GLN A 26 12.43 -29.69 -10.69
N PRO A 27 11.97 -29.00 -11.76
CA PRO A 27 10.82 -28.11 -11.66
C PRO A 27 9.60 -28.85 -11.11
N ALA A 28 9.12 -28.45 -9.94
CA ALA A 28 7.82 -28.91 -9.45
C ALA A 28 6.73 -28.27 -10.34
N PRO A 29 5.69 -29.03 -10.72
CA PRO A 29 4.58 -28.46 -11.48
C PRO A 29 3.88 -27.40 -10.64
N THR A 30 3.86 -26.16 -11.12
CA THR A 30 3.13 -25.05 -10.50
C THR A 30 2.03 -24.56 -11.43
N LYS A 31 0.94 -24.05 -10.84
CA LYS A 31 -0.18 -23.48 -11.59
C LYS A 31 -0.65 -22.20 -10.93
N LEU A 32 -0.45 -21.08 -11.62
CA LEU A 32 -1.04 -19.80 -11.23
C LEU A 32 -2.49 -19.76 -11.68
N THR A 33 -3.40 -19.45 -10.76
CA THR A 33 -4.83 -19.31 -11.03
C THR A 33 -5.27 -17.95 -10.52
N PRO A 34 -5.52 -16.97 -11.42
CA PRO A 34 -6.03 -15.67 -11.01
C PRO A 34 -7.40 -15.82 -10.35
N LEU A 35 -7.56 -15.27 -9.15
CA LEU A 35 -8.86 -15.21 -8.47
C LEU A 35 -9.56 -13.90 -8.84
N LYS A 36 -10.87 -13.98 -9.08
CA LYS A 36 -11.69 -12.81 -9.38
C LYS A 36 -11.90 -12.01 -8.11
N LEU A 37 -11.50 -10.74 -8.11
CA LEU A 37 -11.87 -9.77 -7.09
C LEU A 37 -13.39 -9.50 -7.17
N VAL A 38 -14.11 -9.79 -6.09
CA VAL A 38 -15.57 -9.68 -5.99
C VAL A 38 -15.97 -8.35 -5.39
N THR A 39 -15.35 -7.97 -4.28
CA THR A 39 -15.60 -6.69 -3.58
C THR A 39 -14.28 -6.06 -3.16
N ALA A 40 -14.27 -4.72 -3.10
CA ALA A 40 -13.19 -3.95 -2.51
C ALA A 40 -13.79 -2.73 -1.83
N ASP A 41 -13.87 -2.77 -0.50
CA ASP A 41 -14.50 -1.74 0.31
C ASP A 41 -13.45 -0.93 1.06
N LEU A 42 -13.30 0.35 0.71
CA LEU A 42 -12.43 1.30 1.38
C LEU A 42 -13.17 1.96 2.54
N HIS A 43 -12.64 1.88 3.76
CA HIS A 43 -13.24 2.50 4.94
C HIS A 43 -12.20 2.95 5.97
N GLU A 44 -12.61 3.84 6.89
CA GLU A 44 -11.80 4.15 8.08
C GLU A 44 -11.84 2.93 9.02
N ARG A 45 -10.67 2.36 9.29
CA ARG A 45 -10.54 1.31 10.30
C ARG A 45 -9.90 1.85 11.57
N GLY A 46 -8.78 2.54 11.40
CA GLY A 46 -7.85 2.92 12.46
C GLY A 46 -6.52 2.16 12.37
N PHE A 47 -5.81 2.08 13.47
CA PHE A 47 -4.44 1.57 13.54
C PHE A 47 -4.36 0.31 14.38
N SER A 48 -3.74 -0.73 13.85
CA SER A 48 -3.53 -1.99 14.57
C SER A 48 -2.56 -1.79 15.75
N GLY A 49 -2.84 -2.47 16.86
CA GLY A 49 -1.97 -2.52 18.03
C GLY A 49 -0.68 -3.26 17.69
N ALA A 50 0.46 -2.70 18.08
CA ALA A 50 1.75 -3.38 17.89
C ALA A 50 1.93 -4.48 18.94
N PHE A 51 2.39 -5.66 18.52
CA PHE A 51 2.88 -6.66 19.47
C PHE A 51 4.20 -6.19 20.10
N PRO A 52 4.55 -6.67 21.30
CA PRO A 52 5.85 -6.43 21.89
C PRO A 52 6.98 -6.83 20.92
N LYS A 53 7.84 -5.86 20.60
CA LYS A 53 8.95 -6.06 19.67
C LYS A 53 10.00 -6.99 20.29
N ARG A 54 10.31 -8.08 19.61
CA ARG A 54 11.50 -8.90 19.93
C ARG A 54 12.74 -8.13 19.48
N ALA A 55 13.86 -8.27 20.20
CA ALA A 55 15.09 -7.58 19.84
C ALA A 55 15.48 -7.91 18.38
N ASN A 56 15.77 -6.87 17.59
CA ASN A 56 16.14 -6.95 16.16
C ASN A 56 15.10 -7.58 15.21
N ALA A 57 13.82 -7.66 15.59
CA ALA A 57 12.74 -8.12 14.71
C ALA A 57 11.96 -6.94 14.08
N PRO A 58 11.33 -7.11 12.90
CA PRO A 58 10.38 -6.12 12.39
C PRO A 58 9.17 -5.98 13.33
N ASP A 59 8.49 -4.84 13.26
CA ASP A 59 7.24 -4.64 14.00
C ASP A 59 6.15 -5.55 13.45
N THR A 60 5.36 -6.15 14.35
CA THR A 60 4.19 -6.97 14.00
C THR A 60 2.96 -6.42 14.74
N TYR A 61 1.77 -6.67 14.19
CA TYR A 61 0.55 -6.02 14.64
C TYR A 61 -0.59 -7.01 14.84
N ASP A 62 -1.39 -6.80 15.89
CA ASP A 62 -2.65 -7.51 16.11
C ASP A 62 -3.76 -6.83 15.31
N TYR A 63 -4.28 -7.53 14.29
CA TYR A 63 -5.37 -7.03 13.47
C TYR A 63 -6.67 -6.82 14.27
N ASN A 64 -6.90 -7.53 15.36
CA ASN A 64 -8.14 -7.40 16.13
C ASN A 64 -8.07 -6.28 17.17
N GLN A 65 -6.87 -5.78 17.48
CA GLN A 65 -6.69 -4.66 18.41
C GLN A 65 -6.60 -3.35 17.62
N VAL A 66 -7.69 -2.59 17.57
CA VAL A 66 -7.77 -1.36 16.77
C VAL A 66 -7.87 -0.12 17.65
N SER A 67 -7.00 0.87 17.42
CA SER A 67 -7.16 2.23 17.94
C SER A 67 -7.60 3.18 16.82
N ARG A 68 -8.57 4.04 17.11
CA ARG A 68 -9.02 5.12 16.21
C ARG A 68 -8.37 6.47 16.54
N GLU A 69 -7.40 6.49 17.44
CA GLU A 69 -6.67 7.71 17.73
C GLU A 69 -5.71 8.04 16.57
N PRO A 70 -5.76 9.25 16.01
CA PRO A 70 -4.81 9.70 15.00
C PRO A 70 -3.36 9.49 15.44
N ARG A 71 -2.58 8.73 14.67
CA ARG A 71 -1.15 8.54 14.93
C ARG A 71 -0.26 9.56 14.23
N TRP A 72 -0.73 10.11 13.12
CA TRP A 72 0.05 10.99 12.26
C TRP A 72 -0.75 12.23 11.87
N PRO A 73 -0.08 13.38 11.62
CA PRO A 73 -0.71 14.52 10.99
C PRO A 73 -1.30 14.13 9.64
N PRO A 74 -2.47 14.65 9.25
CA PRO A 74 -3.03 14.38 7.94
C PRO A 74 -2.27 15.15 6.85
N MET A 75 -2.16 14.55 5.66
CA MET A 75 -1.72 15.27 4.46
C MET A 75 -2.88 16.11 3.90
N ALA A 76 -2.57 17.30 3.39
CA ALA A 76 -3.56 18.16 2.75
C ALA A 76 -3.88 17.69 1.32
N GLY A 77 -5.15 17.62 0.95
CA GLY A 77 -5.59 17.22 -0.37
C GLY A 77 -6.67 16.15 -0.34
N LYS A 78 -6.96 15.62 -1.53
CA LYS A 78 -8.10 14.73 -1.76
C LYS A 78 -7.67 13.26 -1.78
N PHE A 79 -8.31 12.48 -0.93
CA PHE A 79 -8.22 11.04 -0.85
C PHE A 79 -9.45 10.39 -1.48
N THR A 80 -9.36 9.07 -1.68
CA THR A 80 -10.46 8.30 -2.24
C THR A 80 -11.60 8.25 -1.23
N ARG A 81 -12.83 8.47 -1.73
CA ARG A 81 -14.06 8.32 -0.96
C ARG A 81 -14.17 6.91 -0.38
N TYR A 82 -14.86 6.77 0.75
CA TYR A 82 -15.18 5.45 1.29
C TYR A 82 -16.24 4.71 0.45
N GLY A 83 -16.27 3.40 0.60
CA GLY A 83 -17.14 2.46 -0.09
C GLY A 83 -16.43 1.68 -1.20
N ASP A 84 -17.20 1.25 -2.20
CA ASP A 84 -16.70 0.41 -3.30
C ASP A 84 -15.65 1.15 -4.16
N VAL A 85 -14.44 0.60 -4.17
CA VAL A 85 -13.28 1.02 -4.97
C VAL A 85 -12.81 -0.05 -5.94
N ARG A 86 -13.55 -1.15 -6.13
CA ARG A 86 -13.12 -2.30 -6.93
C ARG A 86 -12.71 -1.91 -8.34
N SER A 87 -13.40 -0.96 -8.96
CA SER A 87 -13.06 -0.50 -10.31
C SER A 87 -11.70 0.18 -10.43
N LEU A 88 -11.11 0.62 -9.32
CA LEU A 88 -9.74 1.19 -9.27
C LEU A 88 -8.66 0.12 -9.06
N LEU A 89 -9.03 -1.12 -8.74
CA LEU A 89 -8.10 -2.18 -8.35
C LEU A 89 -8.03 -3.33 -9.36
N VAL A 90 -8.85 -3.29 -10.42
CA VAL A 90 -8.90 -4.36 -11.44
C VAL A 90 -7.78 -4.28 -12.45
N GLU A 91 -7.22 -3.09 -12.68
CA GLU A 91 -6.17 -2.84 -13.66
C GLU A 91 -5.10 -1.95 -13.02
N ALA A 92 -3.83 -2.19 -13.35
CA ALA A 92 -2.74 -1.30 -12.96
C ALA A 92 -2.67 -0.14 -13.97
N ASP A 93 -3.47 0.91 -13.73
CA ASP A 93 -3.49 2.13 -14.55
C ASP A 93 -3.32 3.40 -13.69
N ASP A 94 -3.50 4.58 -14.30
CA ASP A 94 -3.32 5.87 -13.61
C ASP A 94 -4.52 6.28 -12.73
N LEU A 95 -5.48 5.38 -12.44
CA LEU A 95 -6.65 5.64 -11.58
C LEU A 95 -6.49 4.97 -10.21
N GLN A 96 -5.86 5.67 -9.27
CA GLN A 96 -5.42 5.10 -8.00
C GLN A 96 -6.50 5.12 -6.92
N ALA A 97 -6.53 4.09 -6.08
CA ALA A 97 -7.13 4.20 -4.74
C ALA A 97 -6.12 4.92 -3.82
N VAL A 98 -6.44 6.14 -3.42
CA VAL A 98 -5.59 7.01 -2.59
C VAL A 98 -6.05 6.90 -1.14
N LEU A 99 -5.23 6.21 -0.33
CA LEU A 99 -5.48 5.96 1.08
C LEU A 99 -4.79 7.01 1.94
N GLY A 100 -5.44 7.37 3.04
CA GLY A 100 -4.86 8.15 4.12
C GLY A 100 -4.55 7.27 5.33
N SER A 101 -3.92 7.88 6.34
CA SER A 101 -3.60 7.20 7.59
C SER A 101 -4.86 6.62 8.26
N GLY A 102 -4.81 5.33 8.59
CA GLY A 102 -5.89 4.61 9.28
C GLY A 102 -7.00 4.10 8.36
N ASP A 103 -6.88 4.29 7.04
CA ASP A 103 -7.78 3.66 6.08
C ASP A 103 -7.40 2.19 5.85
N GLU A 104 -8.38 1.39 5.46
CA GLU A 104 -8.22 0.00 5.02
C GLU A 104 -9.10 -0.27 3.80
N ILE A 105 -8.63 -1.15 2.91
CA ILE A 105 -9.48 -1.77 1.90
C ILE A 105 -9.68 -3.25 2.27
N THR A 106 -10.92 -3.64 2.57
CA THR A 106 -11.28 -5.06 2.66
C THR A 106 -11.51 -5.62 1.25
N LEU A 107 -10.79 -6.69 0.91
CA LEU A 107 -10.85 -7.35 -0.38
C LEU A 107 -11.48 -8.75 -0.23
N GLU A 108 -12.47 -9.06 -1.06
CA GLU A 108 -13.01 -10.41 -1.14
C GLU A 108 -12.79 -10.98 -2.54
N PHE A 109 -12.32 -12.22 -2.60
CA PHE A 109 -12.08 -12.94 -3.85
C PHE A 109 -13.03 -14.12 -3.97
N ALA A 110 -13.39 -14.46 -5.21
CA ALA A 110 -14.14 -15.67 -5.48
C ALA A 110 -13.35 -16.89 -5.01
N ALA A 111 -14.03 -17.83 -4.35
CA ALA A 111 -13.41 -19.05 -3.86
C ALA A 111 -12.78 -19.84 -5.01
N ALA A 112 -11.57 -20.37 -4.75
CA ALA A 112 -10.88 -21.25 -5.69
C ALA A 112 -11.60 -22.60 -5.81
N SER A 113 -11.49 -23.25 -6.96
CA SER A 113 -11.98 -24.62 -7.15
C SER A 113 -11.22 -25.63 -6.26
N GLU A 114 -11.72 -26.86 -6.13
CA GLU A 114 -10.98 -27.93 -5.46
C GLU A 114 -9.63 -28.21 -6.15
N LEU A 115 -8.67 -28.72 -5.38
CA LEU A 115 -7.36 -29.12 -5.88
C LEU A 115 -7.36 -30.56 -6.37
N PRO A 116 -6.54 -30.90 -7.38
CA PRO A 116 -6.25 -32.29 -7.69
C PRO A 116 -5.56 -32.99 -6.50
N PRO A 117 -5.72 -34.32 -6.34
CA PRO A 117 -5.02 -35.07 -5.30
C PRO A 117 -3.50 -34.84 -5.33
N GLY A 118 -2.89 -34.65 -4.16
CA GLY A 118 -1.45 -34.43 -4.01
C GLY A 118 -0.96 -33.00 -4.23
N TRP A 119 -1.85 -32.07 -4.62
CA TRP A 119 -1.50 -30.65 -4.75
C TRP A 119 -1.66 -29.91 -3.41
N LYS A 120 -0.84 -28.87 -3.23
CA LYS A 120 -0.98 -27.88 -2.16
C LYS A 120 -1.38 -26.53 -2.76
N ARG A 121 -2.18 -25.75 -2.04
CA ARG A 121 -2.55 -24.38 -2.41
C ARG A 121 -1.85 -23.40 -1.48
N ASP A 122 -1.29 -22.37 -2.09
CA ASP A 122 -0.82 -21.17 -1.43
C ASP A 122 -1.47 -19.95 -2.13
N PHE A 123 -1.44 -18.79 -1.46
CA PHE A 123 -2.04 -17.55 -1.98
C PHE A 123 -0.98 -16.46 -2.10
N LEU A 124 -1.08 -15.69 -3.18
CA LEU A 124 -0.23 -14.54 -3.45
C LEU A 124 -1.13 -13.34 -3.68
N LEU A 125 -0.90 -12.26 -2.93
CA LEU A 125 -1.51 -10.97 -3.21
C LEU A 125 -0.51 -10.12 -3.98
N HIS A 126 -0.86 -9.78 -5.22
CA HIS A 126 -0.07 -8.85 -6.04
C HIS A 126 -0.73 -7.47 -5.98
N ASN A 127 -0.02 -6.50 -5.41
CA ASN A 127 -0.44 -5.10 -5.35
C ASN A 127 0.57 -4.26 -6.14
N VAL A 128 0.06 -3.31 -6.91
CA VAL A 128 0.85 -2.29 -7.59
C VAL A 128 0.43 -0.94 -7.03
N GLY A 129 1.38 -0.18 -6.53
CA GLY A 129 1.10 1.11 -5.91
C GLY A 129 2.37 1.90 -5.63
N TRP A 130 2.15 3.11 -5.16
CA TRP A 130 3.19 4.00 -4.67
C TRP A 130 2.95 4.26 -3.20
N ASP A 131 4.05 4.43 -2.48
CA ASP A 131 4.02 4.90 -1.10
C ASP A 131 4.57 6.32 -1.04
N LYS A 132 3.97 7.16 -0.20
CA LYS A 132 4.40 8.54 0.00
C LYS A 132 4.48 8.82 1.48
N ASP A 133 5.72 8.94 1.96
CA ASP A 133 6.00 9.33 3.32
C ASP A 133 5.71 10.82 3.56
N ALA A 134 5.16 11.12 4.73
CA ALA A 134 5.00 12.49 5.22
C ALA A 134 6.24 12.99 6.00
N ASP A 135 7.42 12.44 5.72
CA ASP A 135 8.68 12.86 6.34
C ASP A 135 9.04 14.31 5.97
N LEU A 136 9.82 14.97 6.83
CA LEU A 136 10.28 16.35 6.61
C LEU A 136 11.22 16.50 5.40
N ASN A 137 11.87 15.41 4.99
CA ASN A 137 12.73 15.37 3.81
C ASN A 137 12.00 14.91 2.55
N THR A 138 10.72 14.52 2.66
CA THR A 138 9.91 14.16 1.49
C THR A 138 9.40 15.43 0.81
N VAL A 139 9.83 15.63 -0.43
CA VAL A 139 9.28 16.69 -1.28
C VAL A 139 7.76 16.48 -1.44
N PHE A 140 6.99 17.52 -1.13
CA PHE A 140 5.53 17.48 -1.08
C PHE A 140 4.94 16.48 -0.05
N GLY A 141 5.69 16.05 0.98
CA GLY A 141 5.23 15.07 1.97
C GLY A 141 3.98 15.49 2.77
N GLN A 142 3.64 16.78 2.76
CA GLN A 142 2.53 17.34 3.52
C GLN A 142 1.26 17.51 2.65
N THR A 143 1.33 17.15 1.37
CA THR A 143 0.19 17.17 0.45
C THR A 143 0.01 15.80 -0.21
N VAL A 144 -1.24 15.43 -0.50
CA VAL A 144 -1.53 14.23 -1.30
C VAL A 144 -0.94 14.38 -2.69
N GLU A 145 -1.20 15.52 -3.33
CA GLU A 145 -0.73 15.85 -4.66
C GLU A 145 0.71 16.40 -4.64
N PRO A 146 1.45 16.29 -5.76
CA PRO A 146 1.07 15.60 -7.00
C PRO A 146 1.10 14.08 -6.84
N LEU A 147 0.16 13.38 -7.48
CA LEU A 147 0.10 11.92 -7.50
C LEU A 147 1.03 11.35 -8.59
N PRO A 148 1.72 10.22 -8.35
CA PRO A 148 2.51 9.55 -9.38
C PRO A 148 1.61 8.96 -10.47
N PHE A 149 2.18 8.63 -11.62
CA PHE A 149 1.50 7.94 -12.73
C PHE A 149 2.52 7.05 -13.45
N ILE A 150 2.05 6.03 -14.19
CA ILE A 150 2.89 4.93 -14.69
C ILE A 150 4.02 5.41 -15.61
N SER A 151 3.74 6.38 -16.47
CA SER A 151 4.70 6.92 -17.44
C SER A 151 5.53 8.10 -16.91
N MET A 152 5.42 8.42 -15.62
CA MET A 152 6.17 9.51 -14.97
C MET A 152 7.68 9.24 -15.06
N LYS A 153 8.46 10.26 -15.44
CA LYS A 153 9.91 10.13 -15.59
C LYS A 153 10.66 10.28 -14.27
N SER A 154 10.19 11.18 -13.42
CA SER A 154 10.74 11.42 -12.10
C SER A 154 9.70 12.00 -11.16
N TYR A 155 9.94 11.87 -9.86
CA TYR A 155 9.24 12.62 -8.83
C TYR A 155 10.24 13.50 -8.09
N PRO A 156 10.03 14.83 -8.01
CA PRO A 156 8.99 15.63 -8.66
C PRO A 156 8.99 15.57 -10.18
N PHE A 157 7.87 15.96 -10.79
CA PHE A 157 7.77 16.05 -12.25
C PHE A 157 8.76 17.08 -12.81
N PRO A 158 9.50 16.76 -13.89
CA PRO A 158 10.33 17.73 -14.58
C PRO A 158 9.47 18.81 -15.27
N PRO A 159 10.04 19.98 -15.62
CA PRO A 159 9.31 21.01 -16.36
C PRO A 159 8.68 20.45 -17.64
N GLY A 160 7.39 20.72 -17.84
CA GLY A 160 6.62 20.25 -18.99
C GLY A 160 6.01 18.85 -18.86
N GLU A 161 6.27 18.13 -17.77
CA GLU A 161 5.53 16.92 -17.40
C GLU A 161 4.42 17.27 -16.42
N THR A 162 3.21 16.78 -16.70
CA THR A 162 2.01 17.07 -15.90
C THR A 162 1.26 15.78 -15.61
N TYR A 163 0.50 15.80 -14.53
CA TYR A 163 -0.41 14.72 -14.21
C TYR A 163 -1.45 14.51 -15.34
N PRO A 164 -1.94 13.28 -15.60
CA PRO A 164 -2.91 13.03 -16.66
C PRO A 164 -4.20 13.85 -16.51
N ASP A 165 -4.66 14.50 -17.59
CA ASP A 165 -5.89 15.33 -17.60
C ASP A 165 -6.93 14.86 -18.65
N SER A 166 -6.87 13.58 -19.04
CA SER A 166 -7.86 13.02 -19.96
C SER A 166 -9.29 13.12 -19.39
N PRO A 167 -10.34 13.13 -20.21
CA PRO A 167 -11.73 13.11 -19.71
C PRO A 167 -12.03 11.91 -18.81
N ARG A 168 -11.35 10.77 -19.02
CA ARG A 168 -11.45 9.60 -18.14
C ARG A 168 -10.87 9.90 -16.76
N HIS A 169 -9.72 10.57 -16.74
CA HIS A 169 -9.02 10.91 -15.51
C HIS A 169 -9.77 11.97 -14.69
N ARG A 170 -10.29 13.03 -15.33
CA ARG A 170 -11.15 14.02 -14.66
C ARG A 170 -12.37 13.40 -14.00
N ARG A 171 -13.08 12.51 -14.70
CA ARG A 171 -14.20 11.77 -14.12
C ARG A 171 -13.78 10.92 -12.92
N TYR A 172 -12.61 10.30 -12.97
CA TYR A 172 -12.06 9.56 -11.83
C TYR A 172 -11.84 10.48 -10.62
N LEU A 173 -11.19 11.64 -10.81
CA LEU A 173 -10.98 12.61 -9.73
C LEU A 173 -12.29 13.10 -9.13
N GLU A 174 -13.26 13.47 -9.97
CA GLU A 174 -14.59 13.93 -9.54
C GLU A 174 -15.38 12.84 -8.80
N THR A 175 -15.24 11.58 -9.20
CA THR A 175 -16.02 10.47 -8.64
C THR A 175 -15.37 9.90 -7.39
N PHE A 176 -14.05 9.71 -7.40
CA PHE A 176 -13.31 8.98 -6.38
C PHE A 176 -12.55 9.90 -5.42
N GLN A 177 -11.84 10.92 -5.91
CA GLN A 177 -10.98 11.76 -5.06
C GLN A 177 -11.77 12.93 -4.47
N THR A 178 -12.62 12.64 -3.49
CA THR A 178 -13.58 13.62 -2.93
C THR A 178 -13.54 13.75 -1.41
N ARG A 179 -12.73 12.94 -0.72
CA ARG A 179 -12.61 12.96 0.74
C ARG A 179 -11.37 13.77 1.15
N GLU A 180 -11.47 14.52 2.24
CA GLU A 180 -10.32 15.17 2.88
C GLU A 180 -10.22 14.68 4.33
N GLN A 181 -9.00 14.56 4.85
CA GLN A 181 -8.78 14.23 6.27
C GLN A 181 -8.85 15.51 7.13
N SER A 182 -9.43 15.43 8.32
CA SER A 182 -9.55 16.60 9.20
C SER A 182 -8.19 16.98 9.81
N PRO A 183 -7.63 18.16 9.53
CA PRO A 183 -6.41 18.63 10.19
C PRO A 183 -6.61 18.77 11.70
N SER A 184 -7.80 19.19 12.13
CA SER A 184 -8.05 19.51 13.53
C SER A 184 -8.02 18.30 14.47
N ARG A 185 -8.33 17.09 13.99
CA ARG A 185 -8.48 15.91 14.84
C ARG A 185 -7.16 15.53 15.51
N PHE A 186 -6.08 15.48 14.74
CA PHE A 186 -4.73 15.20 15.26
C PHE A 186 -4.22 16.34 16.15
N TRP A 187 -4.29 17.59 15.68
CA TRP A 187 -3.73 18.72 16.44
C TRP A 187 -4.47 19.00 17.75
N LYS A 188 -5.78 18.77 17.83
CA LYS A 188 -6.54 18.88 19.09
C LYS A 188 -6.17 17.79 20.09
N GLN A 189 -5.82 16.58 19.64
CA GLN A 189 -5.38 15.51 20.52
C GLN A 189 -4.06 15.84 21.23
N LEU A 190 -3.18 16.61 20.58
CA LEU A 190 -1.90 17.05 21.15
C LEU A 190 -2.03 18.23 22.11
N GLN A 191 -3.19 18.91 22.15
CA GLN A 191 -3.38 20.02 23.07
C GLN A 191 -3.54 19.46 24.49
N PRO A 192 -2.79 19.99 25.47
CA PRO A 192 -2.96 19.58 26.86
C PRO A 192 -4.41 19.85 27.27
N SER A 193 -5.06 18.85 27.87
CA SER A 193 -6.35 19.05 28.52
C SER A 193 -6.17 20.13 29.59
N HIS A 194 -6.69 21.33 29.33
CA HIS A 194 -6.85 22.32 30.38
C HIS A 194 -7.93 21.78 31.32
N GLY A 195 -7.48 21.02 32.33
CA GLY A 195 -8.33 20.53 33.39
C GLY A 195 -9.00 21.70 34.11
N GLN A 196 -10.32 21.62 34.24
CA GLN A 196 -11.07 22.29 35.30
C GLN A 196 -10.99 21.45 36.57
#